data_AF-A0A353R6B1-F1
#
_entry.id   AF-A0A353R6B1-F1
#
_cell.length_a   1.000
_cell.length_b   1.000
_cell.length_c   1.000
_cell.angle_alpha   90.00
_cell.angle_beta   90.00
_cell.angle_gamma   90.00
#
_symmetry.space_group_name_H-M   'P 1'
#
loop_
_entity.id
_entity.type
_entity.pdbx_description
1 polymer ?
#
loop_
_entity_poly.entity_id
_entity_poly.type
_entity_poly.pdbx_seq_one_letter_code
_entity_poly.pdbx_strand_id
1 'polypeptide(L)'
;GMGVVLFMLLILPEVSSIRLRLSRIEISSLSQESYRFRAKETVRVIAFIYFGLTLLETICLYLAGMNLFDAVCHSFSTIATGGFSTRNSSIAYYNSTAIDII
;
A
#
# COMPACT_ATOMS: atom_id res chain seq x y z
N GLY A 1 4.96 -2.35 -4.67
CA GLY A 1 3.89 -1.46 -4.19
C GLY A 1 4.28 -0.72 -2.93
N MET A 2 4.31 -1.42 -1.78
CA MET A 2 4.61 -0.81 -0.46
C MET A 2 5.75 0.20 -0.46
N GLY A 3 6.88 -0.10 -1.11
CA GLY A 3 8.02 0.81 -1.16
C GLY A 3 7.63 2.20 -1.67
N VAL A 4 6.97 2.30 -2.82
CA VAL A 4 6.57 3.60 -3.40
C VAL A 4 5.56 4.32 -2.51
N VAL A 5 4.57 3.61 -1.95
CA VAL A 5 3.56 4.20 -1.06
C VAL A 5 4.19 4.71 0.24
N LEU A 6 5.04 3.91 0.89
CA LEU A 6 5.78 4.34 2.09
C LEU A 6 6.76 5.47 1.79
N PHE A 7 7.51 5.39 0.70
CA PHE A 7 8.42 6.47 0.29
C PHE A 7 7.67 7.77 0.05
N MET A 8 6.54 7.73 -0.67
CA MET A 8 5.71 8.90 -0.90
C MET A 8 5.18 9.48 0.42
N LEU A 9 4.71 8.64 1.34
CA LEU A 9 4.20 9.07 2.65
C LEU A 9 5.28 9.52 3.63
N LEU A 10 6.52 9.06 3.49
CA LEU A 10 7.67 9.56 4.27
C LEU A 10 8.16 10.90 3.73
N ILE A 11 8.16 11.09 2.41
CA ILE A 11 8.66 12.29 1.75
C ILE A 11 7.63 13.43 1.77
N LEU A 12 6.33 13.13 1.56
CA LEU A 12 5.24 14.10 1.54
C LEU A 12 5.14 15.00 2.81
N PRO A 13 5.29 14.49 4.05
CA PRO A 13 5.30 15.33 5.25
C PRO A 13 6.51 16.26 5.30
N GLU A 14 7.66 15.88 4.73
CA GLU A 14 8.84 16.75 4.63
C GLU A 14 8.65 17.84 3.57
N VAL A 15 8.07 17.51 2.42
CA VAL A 15 7.78 18.48 1.34
C VAL A 15 6.65 19.46 1.72
N SER A 16 5.62 19.00 2.44
CA SER A 16 4.55 19.87 2.96
C SER A 16 5.03 20.78 4.08
N SER A 17 5.95 20.31 4.93
CA SER A 17 6.58 21.16 5.95
C SER A 17 7.54 22.20 5.36
N ILE A 18 8.09 22.00 4.15
CA ILE A 18 8.86 23.02 3.40
C ILE A 18 7.95 24.19 2.95
N ARG A 19 6.75 23.91 2.42
CA ARG A 19 5.78 24.98 2.06
C ARG A 19 5.24 25.72 3.27
N LEU A 20 4.99 24.99 4.35
CA LEU A 20 4.62 25.59 5.63
C LEU A 20 5.77 26.36 6.28
N ARG A 21 7.04 26.16 5.86
CA ARG A 21 8.22 26.88 6.40
C ARG A 21 8.31 28.32 5.91
N LEU A 22 7.80 28.61 4.71
CA LEU A 22 7.67 29.97 4.17
C LEU A 22 6.49 30.71 4.82
N SER A 23 5.39 30.00 5.16
CA SER A 23 4.30 30.56 5.98
C SER A 23 4.61 30.58 7.49
N ARG A 24 5.67 29.89 7.93
CA ARG A 24 6.12 29.77 9.34
C ARG A 24 6.74 31.05 9.89
N ILE A 25 6.91 32.10 9.09
CA ILE A 25 7.26 33.41 9.63
C ILE A 25 6.11 33.93 10.53
N GLU A 26 4.89 33.43 10.36
CA GLU A 26 3.70 33.88 11.09
C GLU A 26 3.16 32.90 12.16
N ILE A 27 3.72 31.68 12.32
CA ILE A 27 3.08 30.63 13.14
C ILE A 27 4.03 29.92 14.11
N SER A 28 3.54 29.76 15.35
CA SER A 28 4.21 29.23 16.56
C SER A 28 4.82 27.82 16.41
N SER A 29 5.95 27.59 17.08
CA SER A 29 6.74 26.34 17.11
C SER A 29 5.98 25.09 17.59
N LEU A 30 4.93 25.24 18.41
CA LEU A 30 4.10 24.14 18.92
C LEU A 30 3.23 23.48 17.84
N SER A 31 2.86 24.22 16.79
CA SER A 31 2.03 23.70 15.68
C SER A 31 2.80 22.73 14.77
N GLN A 32 4.13 22.85 14.75
CA GLN A 32 5.01 22.07 13.87
C GLN A 32 5.27 20.65 14.38
N GLU A 33 5.30 20.45 15.70
CA GLU A 33 5.45 19.12 16.30
C GLU A 33 4.21 18.25 16.08
N SER A 34 3.02 18.84 16.20
CA SER A 34 1.75 18.13 15.98
C SER A 34 1.61 17.55 14.57
N TYR A 35 2.16 18.24 13.55
CA TYR A 35 2.09 17.79 12.17
C TYR A 35 2.98 16.55 11.90
N ARG A 36 4.20 16.52 12.46
CA ARG A 36 5.10 15.36 12.33
C ARG A 36 4.57 14.13 13.06
N PHE A 37 3.89 14.30 14.19
CA PHE A 37 3.24 13.21 14.91
C PHE A 37 2.11 12.57 14.09
N ARG A 38 1.24 13.38 13.48
CA ARG A 38 0.12 12.88 12.64
C ARG A 38 0.61 12.11 11.41
N ALA A 39 1.69 12.55 10.76
CA ALA A 39 2.22 11.86 9.58
C ALA A 39 2.67 10.42 9.87
N LYS A 40 3.35 10.20 11.02
CA LYS A 40 3.77 8.86 11.45
C LYS A 40 2.58 7.93 11.71
N GLU A 41 1.52 8.47 12.27
CA GLU A 41 0.29 7.72 12.54
C GLU A 41 -0.40 7.30 11.24
N THR A 42 -0.50 8.20 10.26
CA THR A 42 -1.01 7.89 8.92
C THR A 42 -0.23 6.77 8.23
N VAL A 43 1.11 6.81 8.30
CA VAL A 43 1.97 5.75 7.73
C VAL A 43 1.68 4.41 8.38
N ARG A 44 1.52 4.37 9.71
CA ARG A 44 1.20 3.13 10.43
C ARG A 44 -0.15 2.55 10.01
N VAL A 45 -1.18 3.40 9.89
CA VAL A 45 -2.52 2.97 9.47
C VAL A 45 -2.49 2.40 8.05
N ILE A 46 -1.80 3.07 7.12
CA ILE A 46 -1.70 2.60 5.73
C ILE A 46 -0.90 1.30 5.65
N ALA A 47 0.20 1.17 6.39
CA ALA A 47 0.97 -0.07 6.45
C ALA A 47 0.11 -1.24 6.99
N PHE A 48 -0.70 -0.98 8.02
CA PHE A 48 -1.62 -1.97 8.58
C PHE A 48 -2.70 -2.39 7.56
N ILE A 49 -3.34 -1.43 6.89
CA ILE A 49 -4.35 -1.72 5.86
C ILE A 49 -3.72 -2.49 4.70
N TYR A 50 -2.54 -2.09 4.23
CA TYR A 50 -1.84 -2.77 3.15
C TYR A 50 -1.57 -4.24 3.50
N PHE A 51 -1.02 -4.49 4.70
CA PHE A 51 -0.72 -5.84 5.15
C PHE A 51 -2.00 -6.67 5.34
N GLY A 52 -3.05 -6.07 5.89
CA GLY A 52 -4.37 -6.69 6.05
C GLY A 52 -5.00 -7.07 4.71
N LEU A 53 -4.99 -6.17 3.73
CA LEU A 53 -5.47 -6.44 2.37
C LEU A 53 -4.66 -7.56 1.71
N THR A 54 -3.33 -7.56 1.86
CA THR A 54 -2.46 -8.58 1.24
C THR A 54 -2.77 -9.96 1.77
N LEU A 55 -2.94 -10.06 3.08
CA LEU A 55 -3.28 -11.32 3.73
C LEU A 55 -4.70 -11.79 3.35
N LEU A 56 -5.66 -10.87 3.29
CA LEU A 56 -7.04 -11.15 2.92
C LEU A 56 -7.15 -11.64 1.47
N GLU A 57 -6.51 -10.95 0.53
CA GLU A 57 -6.47 -11.35 -0.89
C GLU A 57 -5.77 -12.69 -1.06
N THR A 58 -4.63 -12.91 -0.38
CA THR A 58 -3.93 -14.21 -0.40
C THR A 58 -4.85 -15.35 0.01
N ILE A 59 -5.62 -15.18 1.10
CA ILE A 59 -6.55 -16.19 1.60
C ILE A 59 -7.69 -16.41 0.60
N CYS A 60 -8.28 -15.34 0.06
CA CYS A 60 -9.33 -15.44 -0.96
C CYS A 60 -8.86 -16.21 -2.20
N LEU A 61 -7.68 -15.88 -2.74
CA LEU A 61 -7.10 -16.55 -3.90
C LEU A 61 -6.74 -18.01 -3.62
N TYR A 62 -6.23 -18.30 -2.42
CA TYR A 62 -5.93 -19.67 -2.00
C TYR A 62 -7.21 -20.52 -1.91
N LEU A 63 -8.28 -19.99 -1.32
CA LEU A 63 -9.59 -20.65 -1.24
C LEU A 63 -10.25 -20.80 -2.62
N ALA A 64 -9.97 -19.88 -3.56
CA ALA A 64 -10.43 -19.97 -4.93
C ALA A 64 -9.67 -21.01 -5.79
N GLY A 65 -8.66 -21.67 -5.23
CA GLY A 65 -7.95 -22.80 -5.84
C GLY A 65 -6.54 -22.48 -6.36
N MET A 66 -5.99 -21.29 -6.09
CA MET A 66 -4.58 -21.00 -6.40
C MET A 66 -3.63 -21.69 -5.42
N ASN A 67 -2.45 -22.10 -5.90
CA ASN A 67 -1.38 -22.56 -5.02
C ASN A 67 -0.95 -21.41 -4.10
N LEU A 68 -0.58 -21.70 -2.84
CA LEU A 68 -0.14 -20.72 -1.85
C LEU A 68 0.93 -19.77 -2.41
N PHE A 69 1.91 -20.31 -3.14
CA PHE A 69 2.96 -19.49 -3.75
C PHE A 69 2.41 -18.52 -4.78
N ASP A 70 1.54 -19.00 -5.68
CA ASP A 70 0.95 -18.19 -6.74
C ASP A 70 -0.01 -17.14 -6.15
N ALA A 71 -0.78 -17.48 -5.13
CA ALA A 71 -1.71 -16.59 -4.41
C ALA A 71 -0.96 -15.45 -3.69
N VAL A 72 0.15 -15.76 -3.01
CA VAL A 72 0.99 -14.74 -2.36
C VAL A 72 1.59 -13.81 -3.41
N CYS A 73 2.14 -14.35 -4.50
CA CYS A 73 2.72 -13.52 -5.55
C CYS A 73 1.69 -12.64 -6.27
N HIS A 74 0.48 -13.14 -6.52
CA HIS A 74 -0.60 -12.34 -7.11
C HIS A 74 -1.06 -11.24 -6.15
N SER A 75 -1.31 -11.55 -4.87
CA SER A 75 -1.73 -10.52 -3.90
C SER A 75 -0.74 -9.37 -3.74
N PHE A 76 0.57 -9.68 -3.72
CA PHE A 76 1.60 -8.63 -3.71
C PHE A 76 1.59 -7.77 -4.96
N SER A 77 1.22 -8.36 -6.11
CA SER A 77 1.15 -7.68 -7.39
C SER A 77 -0.11 -6.81 -7.51
N THR A 78 -1.28 -7.33 -7.15
CA THR A 78 -2.57 -6.64 -7.24
C THR A 78 -2.61 -5.40 -6.34
N ILE A 79 -2.25 -5.55 -5.06
CA ILE A 79 -2.27 -4.43 -4.09
C ILE A 79 -1.21 -3.38 -4.42
N ALA A 80 -0.11 -3.80 -5.05
CA ALA A 80 0.89 -2.90 -5.57
C ALA A 80 0.50 -2.22 -6.88
N THR A 81 -0.67 -2.56 -7.45
CA THR A 81 -1.10 -2.18 -8.81
C THR A 81 -0.01 -2.49 -9.86
N GLY A 82 0.68 -3.63 -9.70
CA GLY A 82 1.82 -4.03 -10.51
C GLY A 82 1.48 -4.85 -11.75
N GLY A 83 0.41 -5.66 -11.71
CA GLY A 83 -0.05 -6.46 -12.85
C GLY A 83 0.89 -7.62 -13.26
N PHE A 84 1.89 -7.93 -12.43
CA PHE A 84 2.74 -9.11 -12.60
C PHE A 84 2.03 -10.39 -12.19
N SER A 85 2.43 -11.51 -12.81
CA SER A 85 1.93 -12.85 -12.50
C SER A 85 3.06 -13.87 -12.58
N THR A 86 2.95 -14.95 -11.80
CA THR A 86 3.85 -16.10 -11.85
C THR A 86 3.60 -17.00 -13.06
N ARG A 87 2.48 -16.80 -13.77
CA ARG A 87 2.08 -17.59 -14.93
C ARG A 87 2.17 -16.74 -16.20
N ASN A 88 2.61 -17.35 -17.29
CA ASN A 88 2.77 -16.67 -18.57
C ASN A 88 1.43 -16.14 -19.11
N SER A 89 0.34 -16.87 -18.85
CA SER A 89 -1.04 -16.46 -19.18
C SER A 89 -1.70 -15.59 -18.11
N SER A 90 -0.95 -15.09 -17.13
CA SER A 90 -1.46 -14.29 -16.01
C SER A 90 -2.65 -14.95 -15.30
N ILE A 91 -3.65 -14.15 -14.89
CA ILE A 91 -4.89 -14.63 -14.25
C ILE A 91 -5.70 -15.58 -15.16
N ALA A 92 -5.62 -15.42 -16.49
CA ALA A 92 -6.31 -16.29 -17.45
C ALA A 92 -5.81 -17.75 -17.42
N TYR A 93 -4.67 -18.03 -16.76
CA TYR A 93 -4.23 -19.41 -16.52
C TYR A 93 -5.24 -20.21 -15.67
N TYR A 94 -5.92 -19.55 -14.72
CA TYR A 94 -6.76 -20.24 -13.74
C TYR A 94 -8.18 -20.51 -14.25
N ASN A 95 -8.63 -19.87 -15.34
CA ASN A 95 -9.95 -20.04 -15.96
C ASN A 95 -11.09 -20.18 -14.93
N SER A 96 -11.05 -19.36 -13.88
CA SER A 96 -11.98 -19.43 -12.75
C SER A 96 -12.60 -18.07 -12.53
N THR A 97 -13.92 -18.00 -12.70
CA THR A 97 -14.69 -16.77 -12.45
C THR A 97 -14.52 -16.27 -11.02
N ALA A 98 -14.27 -17.16 -10.06
CA ALA A 98 -14.00 -16.77 -8.68
C ALA A 98 -12.68 -15.97 -8.56
N ILE A 99 -11.63 -16.38 -9.27
CA ILE A 99 -10.32 -15.70 -9.24
C ILE A 99 -10.38 -14.37 -10.01
N ASP A 100 -11.15 -14.29 -11.09
CA ASP A 100 -11.33 -13.05 -11.86
C ASP A 100 -12.11 -11.96 -11.10
N ILE A 101 -12.97 -12.35 -10.15
CA ILE A 101 -13.79 -11.42 -9.35
C ILE A 101 -13.01 -10.87 -8.14
N ILE A 102 -12.06 -11.64 -7.61
CA ILE A 102 -11.24 -11.28 -6.45
C ILE A 102 -10.21 -10.21 -6.85
#